data_AF-A0A844EG77-F1
#
_entry.id   AF-A0A844EG77-F1
#
_cell.length_a   1.000
_cell.length_b   1.000
_cell.length_c   1.000
_cell.angle_alpha   90.00
_cell.angle_beta   90.00
_cell.angle_gamma   90.00
#
_symmetry.space_group_name_H-M   'P 1'
#
loop_
_entity.id
_entity.type
_entity.pdbx_description
1 polymer ?
#
loop_
_entity_poly.entity_id
_entity_poly.type
_entity_poly.pdbx_seq_one_letter_code
_entity_poly.pdbx_strand_id
1 'polypeptide(L)'
;EQLYDASQMLEFEKVVILRVVDSHWTDHIDIMDQLRQSIGLRGYGQQNPLVEYQREGYKMFEEMIADIEYDATRLFMKAEIRQNMQR
;
A
#
# COMPACT_ATOMS: atom_id res chain seq x y z
N GLU A 1 8.85 34.35 -3.43
CA GLU A 1 8.58 32.94 -3.81
C GLU A 1 7.24 32.51 -3.23
N GLN A 2 6.55 31.52 -3.82
CA GLN A 2 5.37 30.90 -3.20
C GLN A 2 5.81 30.17 -1.92
N LEU A 3 5.61 30.82 -0.78
CA LEU A 3 5.76 30.20 0.53
C LEU A 3 4.56 29.26 0.71
N TYR A 4 4.76 27.97 0.47
CA TYR A 4 3.80 26.94 0.85
C TYR A 4 3.62 27.02 2.37
N ASP A 5 2.39 27.23 2.84
CA ASP A 5 2.10 27.16 4.27
C ASP A 5 2.40 25.73 4.75
N ALA A 6 3.16 25.60 5.84
CA ALA A 6 3.57 24.31 6.38
C ALA A 6 2.36 23.41 6.68
N SER A 7 1.23 24.01 7.07
CA SER A 7 -0.01 23.28 7.31
C SER A 7 -0.60 22.70 6.01
N GLN A 8 -0.52 23.43 4.90
CA GLN A 8 -0.97 22.95 3.59
C GLN A 8 -0.09 21.80 3.07
N MET A 9 1.23 21.89 3.28
CA MET A 9 2.15 20.79 2.93
C MET A 9 1.86 19.54 3.74
N LEU A 10 1.61 19.68 5.05
CA LEU A 10 1.28 18.56 5.93
C LEU A 10 -0.03 17.86 5.52
N GLU A 11 -1.08 18.62 5.20
CA GLU A 11 -2.34 18.03 4.72
C GLU A 11 -2.17 17.34 3.36
N PHE A 12 -1.36 17.92 2.48
CA PHE A 12 -1.01 17.27 1.23
C PHE A 12 -0.28 15.94 1.45
N GLU A 13 0.73 15.91 2.33
CA GLU A 13 1.45 14.69 2.69
C GLU A 13 0.53 13.59 3.23
N LYS A 14 -0.36 13.94 4.17
CA LYS A 14 -1.34 13.01 4.72
C LYS A 14 -2.23 12.42 3.63
N VAL A 15 -2.79 13.26 2.76
CA VAL A 15 -3.70 12.81 1.70
C VAL A 15 -2.99 11.86 0.73
N VAL A 16 -1.75 12.18 0.35
CA VAL A 16 -0.97 11.32 -0.56
C VAL A 16 -0.68 9.97 0.09
N ILE A 17 -0.15 9.96 1.32
CA ILE A 17 0.20 8.72 2.03
C ILE A 17 -1.04 7.87 2.25
N LEU A 18 -2.13 8.45 2.75
CA LEU A 18 -3.38 7.72 3.01
C LEU A 18 -3.92 7.08 1.73
N ARG A 19 -3.88 7.80 0.60
CA ARG A 19 -4.35 7.26 -0.68
C ARG A 19 -3.51 6.08 -1.17
N VAL A 20 -2.19 6.16 -1.03
CA VAL A 20 -1.28 5.09 -1.45
C VAL A 20 -1.46 3.85 -0.57
N VAL A 21 -1.48 4.05 0.75
CA VAL A 21 -1.69 2.98 1.72
C VAL A 21 -3.03 2.29 1.52
N ASP A 22 -4.12 3.04 1.34
CA ASP A 22 -5.47 2.49 1.17
C ASP A 22 -5.59 1.62 -0.08
N SER A 23 -4.98 2.06 -1.19
CA SER A 23 -4.94 1.28 -2.44
C SER A 23 -4.21 -0.04 -2.26
N HIS A 24 -2.96 0.01 -1.79
CA HIS A 24 -2.12 -1.17 -1.63
C HIS A 24 -2.65 -2.14 -0.57
N TRP A 25 -3.21 -1.63 0.52
CA TRP A 25 -3.81 -2.44 1.56
C TRP A 25 -5.06 -3.17 1.08
N THR A 26 -5.94 -2.50 0.34
CA THR A 26 -7.14 -3.13 -0.23
C THR A 26 -6.76 -4.28 -1.17
N ASP A 27 -5.83 -4.03 -2.08
CA ASP A 27 -5.31 -5.04 -2.99
C ASP A 27 -4.65 -6.20 -2.22
N HIS A 28 -3.87 -5.91 -1.17
CA HIS A 28 -3.24 -6.93 -0.35
C HIS A 28 -4.25 -7.84 0.35
N ILE A 29 -5.34 -7.29 0.89
CA ILE A 29 -6.41 -8.09 1.52
C ILE A 29 -7.05 -9.04 0.50
N ASP A 30 -7.31 -8.58 -0.72
CA ASP A 30 -7.86 -9.43 -1.78
C ASP A 30 -6.90 -10.57 -2.15
N ILE A 31 -5.60 -10.30 -2.27
CA ILE A 31 -4.61 -11.33 -2.57
C ILE A 31 -4.47 -12.30 -1.39
N MET A 32 -4.55 -11.82 -0.14
CA MET A 32 -4.51 -12.67 1.06
C MET A 32 -5.72 -13.60 1.16
N ASP A 33 -6.91 -13.17 0.73
CA ASP A 33 -8.08 -14.05 0.66
C ASP A 33 -7.90 -15.14 -0.41
N GLN A 34 -7.39 -14.78 -1.59
CA GLN A 34 -7.05 -15.75 -2.64
C GLN A 34 -5.98 -16.75 -2.17
N LEU A 35 -4.95 -16.27 -1.47
CA LEU A 35 -3.90 -17.10 -0.89
C LEU A 35 -4.50 -18.13 0.07
N ARG A 36 -5.37 -17.69 0.98
CA ARG A 36 -6.06 -18.56 1.94
C ARG A 36 -6.85 -19.66 1.24
N GLN A 37 -7.60 -19.32 0.19
CA GLN A 37 -8.36 -20.31 -0.59
C GLN A 37 -7.44 -21.31 -1.31
N SER A 38 -6.36 -20.83 -1.93
CA SER A 38 -5.42 -21.67 -2.69
C SER A 38 -4.62 -22.65 -1.81
N ILE A 39 -4.26 -22.25 -0.58
CA ILE A 39 -3.53 -23.09 0.37
C ILE A 39 -4.40 -24.23 0.89
N GLY A 40 -5.70 -23.98 1.07
CA GLY A 40 -6.66 -25.02 1.42
C GLY A 40 -6.71 -26.18 0.40
N LEU A 41 -6.50 -25.87 -0.89
CA LEU A 41 -6.45 -26.88 -1.96
C LEU A 41 -5.11 -27.63 -2.03
N ARG A 42 -4.02 -27.02 -1.53
CA ARG A 42 -2.64 -27.56 -1.55
C ARG A 42 -2.29 -28.42 -0.33
N GLY A 43 -3.14 -28.48 0.69
CA GLY A 43 -2.92 -29.22 1.95
C GLY A 43 -2.74 -30.74 1.84
N TYR A 44 -2.79 -31.33 0.65
CA TYR A 44 -2.47 -32.74 0.42
C TYR A 44 -0.96 -33.06 0.46
N GLY A 45 -0.08 -32.05 0.49
CA GLY A 45 1.37 -32.18 0.33
C GLY A 45 2.23 -32.34 1.59
N GLN A 46 1.72 -32.84 2.72
CA GLN A 46 2.44 -33.04 3.99
C GLN A 46 3.00 -31.77 4.70
N GLN A 47 3.05 -30.61 4.04
CA GLN A 47 3.39 -29.33 4.66
C GLN A 47 2.17 -28.73 5.38
N ASN A 48 2.41 -28.09 6.53
CA ASN A 48 1.37 -27.47 7.34
C ASN A 48 0.82 -26.22 6.63
N PRO A 49 -0.46 -26.19 6.20
CA PRO A 49 -1.05 -25.08 5.46
C PRO A 49 -0.95 -23.73 6.19
N LEU A 50 -1.01 -23.76 7.53
CA LEU A 50 -0.90 -22.54 8.34
C LEU A 50 0.49 -21.91 8.24
N VAL A 51 1.54 -22.73 8.22
CA VAL A 51 2.93 -22.26 8.14
C VAL A 51 3.21 -21.63 6.78
N GLU A 52 2.74 -22.24 5.69
CA GLU A 52 2.87 -21.66 4.36
C GLU A 52 2.08 -20.36 4.22
N TYR A 53 0.87 -20.29 4.76
CA TYR A 53 0.07 -19.05 4.75
C TYR A 53 0.79 -17.91 5.47
N GLN A 54 1.36 -18.17 6.64
CA GLN A 54 2.13 -17.19 7.39
C GLN A 54 3.38 -16.75 6.63
N ARG A 55 4.10 -17.70 6.02
CA ARG A 55 5.35 -17.42 5.28
C ARG A 55 5.09 -16.62 4.01
N GLU A 56 4.16 -17.06 3.16
CA GLU A 56 3.81 -16.39 1.91
C GLU A 56 3.13 -15.04 2.21
N GLY A 57 2.23 -14.99 3.19
CA GLY A 57 1.57 -13.74 3.59
C GLY A 57 2.52 -12.69 4.13
N TYR A 58 3.51 -13.08 4.94
CA TYR A 58 4.54 -12.15 5.42
C TYR A 58 5.40 -11.60 4.27
N LYS A 59 5.81 -12.45 3.32
CA LYS A 59 6.55 -12.01 2.13
C LYS A 59 5.76 -10.99 1.30
N MET A 60 4.48 -11.25 1.07
CA MET A 60 3.59 -10.32 0.35
C MET A 60 3.37 -9.01 1.11
N PHE A 61 3.35 -9.06 2.45
CA PHE A 61 3.26 -7.86 3.28
C PHE A 61 4.53 -6.99 3.13
N GLU A 62 5.72 -7.59 3.15
CA GLU A 62 6.97 -6.86 2.93
C GLU A 62 7.01 -6.23 1.53
N GLU A 63 6.54 -6.95 0.50
CA GLU A 63 6.41 -6.42 -0.86
C GLU A 63 5.44 -5.23 -0.91
N MET A 64 4.26 -5.34 -0.29
CA MET A 64 3.29 -4.23 -0.21
C MET A 64 3.87 -2.98 0.46
N ILE A 65 4.63 -3.13 1.55
CA ILE A 65 5.28 -2.00 2.23
C ILE A 65 6.30 -1.33 1.30
N ALA A 66 7.14 -2.12 0.61
CA ALA A 66 8.11 -1.59 -0.34
C ALA A 66 7.43 -0.82 -1.49
N ASP A 67 6.32 -1.33 -2.00
CA ASP A 67 5.54 -0.68 -3.07
C ASP A 67 4.89 0.63 -2.58
N ILE A 68 4.35 0.65 -1.36
CA ILE A 68 3.82 1.88 -0.72
C ILE A 68 4.90 2.94 -0.62
N GLU A 69 6.08 2.60 -0.10
CA GLU A 69 7.20 3.54 0.05
C GLU A 69 7.66 4.11 -1.29
N TYR A 70 7.77 3.24 -2.31
CA TYR A 70 8.13 3.62 -3.66
C TYR A 70 7.11 4.59 -4.27
N ASP A 71 5.82 4.25 -4.21
CA ASP A 71 4.76 5.04 -4.84
C ASP A 71 4.53 6.37 -4.12
N ALA A 72 4.57 6.39 -2.79
CA ALA A 72 4.48 7.62 -2.02
C ALA A 72 5.62 8.58 -2.40
N THR A 73 6.86 8.08 -2.41
CA THR A 73 8.05 8.87 -2.81
C THR A 73 7.93 9.39 -4.24
N ARG A 74 7.51 8.52 -5.17
CA ARG A 74 7.33 8.86 -6.58
C ARG A 74 6.25 9.93 -6.77
N LEU A 75 5.15 9.86 -6.02
CA LEU A 75 4.09 10.87 -6.06
C LEU A 75 4.58 12.21 -5.50
N PHE A 76 5.30 12.20 -4.37
CA PHE A 76 5.88 13.42 -3.81
C PHE A 76 6.85 14.11 -4.77
N MET A 77 7.70 13.34 -5.46
CA MET A 77 8.65 13.89 -6.44
C MET A 77 7.97 14.44 -7.70
N LYS A 78 6.77 13.95 -8.05
CA LYS A 78 6.04 14.35 -9.27
C LYS A 78 4.92 15.34 -9.02
N ALA A 79 4.56 15.57 -7.77
CA ALA A 79 3.42 16.39 -7.42
C ALA A 79 3.70 17.87 -7.70
N GLU A 80 2.87 18.46 -8.57
CA GLU A 80 2.71 19.91 -8.64
C GLU A 80 1.51 20.30 -7.79
N ILE A 81 1.73 21.11 -6.75
CA ILE A 81 0.63 21.69 -5.97
C ILE A 81 -0.03 22.76 -6.84
N ARG A 82 -1.11 22.40 -7.54
CA ARG A 82 -1.95 23.36 -8.25
C ARG A 82 -3.00 23.88 -7.28
N GLN A 83 -2.98 25.19 -7.01
CA GLN A 83 -4.08 25.81 -6.29
C GLN A 83 -5.33 25.76 -7.16
N ASN A 84 -6.31 24.96 -6.76
CA ASN A 84 -7.68 25.17 -7.20
C ASN A 84 -8.17 26.46 -6.55
N MET A 85 -7.84 27.61 -7.18
CA MET A 85 -8.56 28.86 -6.94
C MET A 85 -9.96 28.70 -7.56
N GLN A 86 -10.85 27.99 -6.86
CA GLN A 86 -12.28 28.15 -7.12
C GLN A 86 -12.72 29.48 -6.49
N ARG A 87 -13.23 30.35 -7.37
CA ARG A 87 -13.79 31.66 -7.07
C ARG A 87 -15.05 31.55 -6.22
#